data_AF-A0A7W0ZQ42-F1
#
_entry.id   AF-A0A7W0ZQ42-F1
#
_cell.length_a   1.000
_cell.length_b   1.000
_cell.length_c   1.000
_cell.angle_alpha   90.00
_cell.angle_beta   90.00
_cell.angle_gamma   90.00
#
_symmetry.space_group_name_H-M   'P 1'
#
loop_
_entity.id
_entity.type
_entity.pdbx_description
1 polymer ?
#
loop_
_entity_poly.entity_id
_entity_poly.type
_entity_poly.pdbx_seq_one_letter_code
_entity_poly.pdbx_strand_id
1 'polypeptide(L)'
;MNDLTGSGDVYTMAEAARLKGVSYHTVSRAVRRGKLPATRLGRMALITSEDLREWRPMRERAPRKYRRREPNPEATPALLDLASAERVELASRLASLYEALFAAATDMPRDEFFGLVADRLAGTLGLRRVAIRLLDETGGRTVRVATYGPPLTNLPEETAIDDSPLMNEISRPPKAVVEDLSTYDVPEGRTLNVNSLMIAPIRHGARFAGVIVADRNGEPFRLDEGELDLAQALANVAALALDCVETTHEVKPV
;
A
#
# COMPACT_ATOMS: atom_id res chain seq x y z
N MET A 1 -53.48 -0.73 -29.93
CA MET A 1 -52.49 0.25 -30.45
C MET A 1 -51.47 0.53 -29.35
N ASN A 2 -50.51 -0.38 -29.21
CA ASN A 2 -49.06 -0.22 -28.91
C ASN A 2 -48.56 -1.51 -28.23
N ASP A 3 -48.24 -2.49 -29.07
CA ASP A 3 -47.18 -3.46 -28.79
C ASP A 3 -45.84 -2.71 -28.70
N LEU A 4 -45.06 -2.97 -27.64
CA LEU A 4 -43.60 -2.78 -27.45
C LEU A 4 -43.36 -3.09 -25.95
N THR A 5 -42.60 -4.06 -25.45
CA THR A 5 -41.71 -5.11 -25.96
C THR A 5 -41.45 -6.06 -24.78
N GLY A 6 -41.28 -7.36 -25.02
CA GLY A 6 -40.85 -8.33 -24.02
C GLY A 6 -39.56 -7.92 -23.33
N SER A 7 -39.46 -8.22 -22.04
CA SER A 7 -38.30 -8.00 -21.17
C SER A 7 -37.06 -8.72 -21.74
N GLY A 8 -36.28 -7.97 -22.52
CA GLY A 8 -34.94 -8.36 -22.97
C GLY A 8 -33.95 -7.45 -22.28
N ASP A 9 -33.22 -7.98 -21.30
CA ASP A 9 -32.19 -7.21 -20.60
C ASP A 9 -31.16 -6.70 -21.62
N VAL A 10 -30.85 -5.41 -21.60
CA VAL A 10 -29.81 -4.79 -22.43
C VAL A 10 -28.62 -4.40 -21.56
N TYR A 11 -27.41 -4.64 -22.06
CA TYR A 11 -26.17 -4.39 -21.35
C TYR A 11 -25.37 -3.29 -22.02
N THR A 12 -24.75 -2.44 -21.22
CA THR A 12 -23.69 -1.55 -21.70
C THR A 12 -22.43 -2.36 -22.03
N MET A 13 -21.52 -1.79 -22.83
CA MET A 13 -20.22 -2.43 -23.11
C MET A 13 -19.42 -2.76 -21.84
N ALA A 14 -19.56 -1.96 -20.77
CA ALA A 14 -18.86 -2.17 -19.50
C ALA A 14 -19.45 -3.35 -18.72
N GLU A 15 -20.78 -3.50 -18.71
CA GLU A 15 -21.45 -4.66 -18.12
C GLU A 15 -21.18 -5.94 -18.91
N ALA A 16 -21.24 -5.85 -20.25
CA ALA A 16 -20.87 -6.95 -21.13
C ALA A 16 -19.43 -7.44 -20.90
N ALA A 17 -18.49 -6.52 -20.66
CA ALA A 17 -17.09 -6.85 -20.37
C ALA A 17 -16.95 -7.60 -19.04
N ARG A 18 -17.62 -7.13 -17.98
CA ARG A 18 -17.67 -7.79 -16.67
C ARG A 18 -18.28 -9.18 -16.76
N LEU A 19 -19.43 -9.32 -17.43
CA LEU A 19 -20.14 -10.59 -17.58
C LEU A 19 -19.33 -11.63 -18.37
N LYS A 20 -18.57 -11.20 -19.37
CA LYS A 20 -17.77 -12.10 -20.22
C LYS A 20 -16.35 -12.33 -19.70
N GLY A 21 -15.95 -11.67 -18.61
CA GLY A 21 -14.61 -11.79 -18.03
C GLY A 21 -13.50 -11.29 -18.97
N VAL A 22 -13.77 -10.22 -19.74
CA VAL A 22 -12.82 -9.63 -20.70
C VAL A 22 -12.67 -8.13 -20.47
N SER A 23 -11.61 -7.53 -21.03
CA SER A 23 -11.42 -6.08 -20.95
C SER A 23 -12.49 -5.32 -21.74
N TYR A 24 -12.84 -4.11 -21.27
CA TYR A 24 -13.73 -3.19 -21.98
C TYR A 24 -13.31 -2.97 -23.45
N HIS A 25 -12.00 -2.84 -23.69
CA HIS A 25 -11.45 -2.67 -25.03
C HIS A 25 -11.75 -3.84 -25.98
N THR A 26 -11.88 -5.06 -25.45
CA THR A 26 -12.24 -6.26 -26.24
C THR A 26 -13.68 -6.15 -26.75
N VAL A 27 -14.61 -5.77 -25.87
CA VAL A 27 -16.03 -5.55 -26.22
C VAL A 27 -16.16 -4.36 -27.17
N SER A 28 -15.50 -3.24 -26.87
CA SER A 28 -15.50 -2.04 -27.72
C SER A 28 -14.97 -2.32 -29.13
N ARG A 29 -13.87 -3.09 -29.25
CA ARG A 29 -13.33 -3.52 -30.54
C ARG A 29 -14.28 -4.45 -31.29
N ALA A 30 -14.97 -5.35 -30.60
CA ALA A 30 -15.96 -6.25 -31.21
C ALA A 30 -17.14 -5.47 -31.78
N VAL A 31 -17.68 -4.51 -31.02
CA VAL A 31 -18.78 -3.64 -31.47
C VAL A 31 -18.35 -2.76 -32.65
N ARG A 32 -17.18 -2.11 -32.56
CA ARG A 32 -16.66 -1.27 -33.68
C ARG A 32 -16.39 -2.05 -34.96
N ARG A 33 -16.04 -3.33 -34.85
CA ARG A 33 -15.82 -4.24 -35.99
C ARG A 33 -17.10 -4.94 -36.45
N GLY A 34 -18.27 -4.62 -35.87
CA GLY A 34 -19.55 -5.25 -36.20
C GLY A 34 -19.66 -6.71 -35.80
N LYS A 35 -18.74 -7.22 -34.96
CA LYS A 35 -18.71 -8.61 -34.50
C LYS A 35 -19.60 -8.88 -33.28
N LEU A 36 -20.02 -7.81 -32.62
CA LEU A 36 -21.00 -7.83 -31.54
C LEU A 36 -22.04 -6.74 -31.88
N PRO A 37 -23.27 -7.13 -32.26
CA PRO A 37 -24.32 -6.17 -32.54
C PRO A 37 -24.59 -5.28 -31.33
N ALA A 38 -24.80 -3.98 -31.58
CA ALA A 38 -25.16 -3.03 -30.54
C ALA A 38 -25.99 -1.90 -31.13
N THR A 39 -27.03 -1.50 -30.41
CA THR A 39 -27.88 -0.35 -30.74
C THR A 39 -27.34 0.89 -30.04
N ARG A 40 -27.19 2.00 -30.79
CA ARG A 40 -26.75 3.27 -30.21
C ARG A 40 -27.94 4.05 -29.66
N LEU A 41 -27.83 4.45 -28.39
CA LEU A 41 -28.75 5.38 -27.75
C LEU A 41 -27.92 6.59 -27.27
N GLY A 42 -27.91 7.65 -28.08
CA GLY A 42 -27.05 8.81 -27.86
C GLY A 42 -25.56 8.43 -27.89
N ARG A 43 -24.86 8.64 -26.76
CA ARG A 43 -23.43 8.31 -26.59
C ARG A 43 -23.19 6.88 -26.09
N MET A 44 -24.24 6.14 -25.76
CA MET A 44 -24.14 4.79 -25.20
C MET A 44 -24.43 3.73 -26.26
N ALA A 45 -23.74 2.59 -26.16
CA ALA A 45 -23.99 1.41 -26.96
C ALA A 45 -24.60 0.32 -26.08
N LEU A 46 -25.78 -0.16 -26.47
CA LEU A 46 -26.57 -1.17 -25.79
C LEU A 46 -26.50 -2.48 -26.57
N ILE A 47 -26.16 -3.56 -25.89
CA ILE A 47 -26.02 -4.92 -26.44
C ILE A 47 -27.15 -5.74 -25.85
N THR A 48 -27.92 -6.45 -26.67
CA THR A 48 -28.99 -7.30 -26.14
C THR A 48 -28.42 -8.50 -25.38
N SER A 49 -29.17 -9.05 -24.42
CA SER A 49 -28.80 -10.28 -23.73
C SER A 49 -28.60 -11.48 -24.65
N GLU A 50 -29.32 -11.51 -25.78
CA GLU A 50 -29.19 -12.56 -26.79
C GLU A 50 -27.85 -12.43 -27.52
N ASP A 51 -27.58 -11.26 -28.11
CA ASP A 51 -26.33 -10.96 -28.80
C ASP A 51 -25.10 -11.17 -27.90
N LEU A 52 -25.21 -10.74 -26.63
CA LEU A 52 -24.13 -10.92 -25.67
C LEU A 52 -23.90 -12.40 -25.37
N ARG A 53 -24.96 -13.21 -25.18
CA ARG A 53 -24.82 -14.65 -24.91
C ARG A 53 -24.17 -15.38 -26.07
N GLU A 54 -24.61 -15.12 -27.29
CA GLU A 54 -24.09 -15.73 -28.52
C GLU A 54 -22.64 -15.35 -28.81
N TRP A 55 -22.29 -14.10 -28.51
CA TRP A 55 -20.93 -13.62 -28.75
C TRP A 55 -19.92 -14.32 -27.83
N ARG A 56 -18.96 -15.00 -28.46
CA ARG A 56 -17.82 -15.63 -27.79
C ARG A 56 -16.56 -14.80 -28.04
N PRO A 57 -15.99 -14.15 -27.01
CA PRO A 57 -14.77 -13.38 -27.17
C PRO A 57 -13.65 -14.28 -27.70
N MET A 58 -13.02 -13.85 -28.78
CA MET A 58 -11.89 -14.55 -29.37
C MET A 58 -10.70 -14.46 -28.39
N ARG A 59 -10.35 -15.59 -27.76
CA ARG A 59 -9.05 -15.74 -27.12
C ARG A 59 -8.02 -15.76 -28.24
N GLU A 60 -7.33 -14.64 -28.48
CA GLU A 60 -6.25 -14.58 -29.47
C GLU A 60 -5.24 -15.70 -29.15
N ARG A 61 -5.11 -16.65 -30.08
CA ARG A 61 -4.02 -17.63 -30.05
C ARG A 61 -2.74 -16.91 -30.44
N ALA A 62 -1.67 -17.14 -29.69
CA ALA A 62 -0.35 -16.60 -30.00
C ALA A 62 0.02 -16.86 -31.48
N PRO A 63 0.58 -15.88 -32.20
CA PRO A 63 0.91 -15.99 -33.62
C PRO A 63 1.76 -17.23 -33.93
N ARG A 64 1.51 -17.91 -35.06
CA ARG A 64 2.18 -19.19 -35.45
C ARG A 64 3.72 -19.10 -35.44
N LYS A 65 4.30 -17.92 -35.60
CA LYS A 65 5.75 -17.66 -35.51
C LYS A 65 6.35 -18.01 -34.13
N TYR A 66 5.54 -18.02 -33.08
CA TYR A 66 5.93 -18.40 -31.71
C TYR A 66 5.60 -19.85 -31.36
N ARG A 67 5.03 -20.63 -32.30
CA ARG A 67 4.52 -21.97 -32.02
C ARG A 67 5.60 -23.07 -32.04
N ARG A 68 6.78 -22.75 -32.57
CA ARG A 68 7.90 -23.69 -32.68
C ARG A 68 9.22 -22.94 -32.45
N ARG A 69 9.47 -22.56 -31.20
CA ARG A 69 10.83 -22.69 -30.67
C ARG A 69 10.83 -24.00 -29.92
N GLU A 70 11.60 -24.98 -30.39
CA GLU A 70 12.08 -26.00 -29.47
C GLU A 70 12.78 -25.23 -28.33
N PRO A 71 12.40 -25.44 -27.06
CA PRO A 71 13.10 -24.83 -25.95
C PRO A 71 14.56 -25.20 -26.12
N ASN A 72 15.45 -24.22 -26.32
CA ASN A 72 16.87 -24.51 -26.32
C ASN A 72 17.18 -24.97 -24.88
N PRO A 73 17.54 -26.26 -24.65
CA PRO A 73 17.83 -26.74 -23.32
C PRO A 73 19.08 -26.07 -22.74
N GLU A 74 19.90 -25.43 -23.58
CA GLU A 74 21.07 -24.64 -23.22
C GLU A 74 20.77 -23.13 -23.12
N ALA A 75 19.54 -22.69 -23.37
CA ALA A 75 19.19 -21.28 -23.14
C ALA A 75 19.12 -21.03 -21.63
N THR A 76 20.22 -20.54 -21.09
CA THR A 76 20.23 -19.86 -19.79
C THR A 76 19.23 -18.71 -19.89
N PRO A 77 18.19 -18.63 -19.03
CA PRO A 77 17.34 -17.44 -18.97
C PRO A 77 18.24 -16.22 -18.84
N ALA A 78 17.92 -15.15 -19.57
CA ALA A 78 18.75 -13.97 -19.59
C ALA A 78 18.92 -13.46 -18.14
N LEU A 79 20.16 -13.48 -17.64
CA LEU A 79 20.59 -12.90 -16.36
C LEU A 79 20.30 -11.38 -16.22
N LEU A 80 19.59 -10.79 -17.19
CA LEU A 80 19.31 -9.36 -17.30
C LEU A 80 18.21 -8.84 -16.36
N ASP A 81 17.50 -9.72 -15.65
CA ASP A 81 16.29 -9.35 -14.87
C ASP A 81 16.59 -9.05 -13.39
N LEU A 82 17.45 -9.84 -12.73
CA LEU A 82 17.72 -9.69 -11.29
C LEU A 82 18.45 -8.39 -10.96
N ALA A 83 19.55 -8.09 -11.67
CA ALA A 83 20.30 -6.85 -11.45
C ALA A 83 19.49 -5.59 -11.77
N SER A 84 18.46 -5.69 -12.62
CA SER A 84 17.59 -4.56 -12.96
C SER A 84 16.52 -4.37 -11.90
N ALA A 85 15.93 -5.46 -11.39
CA ALA A 85 14.99 -5.42 -10.27
C ALA A 85 15.64 -4.88 -8.99
N GLU A 86 16.82 -5.38 -8.62
CA GLU A 86 17.57 -4.90 -7.44
C GLU A 86 17.93 -3.41 -7.55
N ARG A 87 18.27 -2.93 -8.75
CA ARG A 87 18.55 -1.50 -8.99
C ARG A 87 17.29 -0.64 -8.86
N VAL A 88 16.15 -1.11 -9.36
CA VAL A 88 14.87 -0.40 -9.23
C VAL A 88 14.46 -0.33 -7.76
N GLU A 89 14.62 -1.44 -7.04
CA GLU A 89 14.33 -1.50 -5.61
C GLU A 89 15.24 -0.55 -4.83
N LEU A 90 16.56 -0.63 -5.00
CA LEU A 90 17.50 0.28 -4.36
C LEU A 90 17.18 1.75 -4.68
N ALA A 91 16.87 2.07 -5.93
CA ALA A 91 16.49 3.42 -6.34
C ALA A 91 15.21 3.88 -5.62
N SER A 92 14.21 3.00 -5.45
CA SER A 92 12.99 3.30 -4.71
C SER A 92 13.25 3.52 -3.22
N ARG A 93 14.11 2.70 -2.60
CA ARG A 93 14.53 2.84 -1.19
C ARG A 93 15.26 4.17 -0.98
N LEU A 94 16.22 4.51 -1.85
CA LEU A 94 16.96 5.77 -1.80
C LEU A 94 16.06 6.98 -2.02
N ALA A 95 15.18 6.94 -3.03
CA ALA A 95 14.24 8.03 -3.30
C ALA A 95 13.35 8.33 -2.08
N SER A 96 12.84 7.28 -1.43
CA SER A 96 12.01 7.43 -0.24
C SER A 96 12.75 8.07 0.93
N LEU A 97 14.02 7.71 1.14
CA LEU A 97 14.86 8.34 2.17
C LEU A 97 15.17 9.81 1.83
N TYR A 98 15.54 10.10 0.57
CA TYR A 98 15.82 11.47 0.15
C TYR A 98 14.60 12.38 0.25
N GLU A 99 13.41 11.89 -0.12
CA GLU A 99 12.16 12.65 0.02
C GLU A 99 11.85 12.95 1.49
N ALA A 100 11.96 11.96 2.37
CA ALA A 100 11.72 12.17 3.80
C ALA A 100 12.75 13.16 4.41
N LEU A 101 14.03 13.02 4.06
CA LEU A 101 15.08 13.94 4.52
C LEU A 101 14.85 15.37 4.02
N PHE A 102 14.46 15.53 2.75
CA PHE A 102 14.17 16.84 2.19
C PHE A 102 12.96 17.47 2.88
N ALA A 103 11.89 16.72 3.07
CA ALA A 103 10.70 17.18 3.78
C ALA A 103 11.01 17.64 5.21
N ALA A 104 11.84 16.89 5.94
CA ALA A 104 12.31 17.27 7.27
C ALA A 104 13.15 18.56 7.26
N ALA A 105 13.96 18.78 6.20
CA ALA A 105 14.81 19.95 6.08
C ALA A 105 14.05 21.22 5.65
N THR A 106 12.89 21.10 4.99
CA THR A 106 12.11 22.23 4.48
C THR A 106 11.00 22.70 5.42
N ASP A 107 11.05 22.32 6.70
CA ASP A 107 10.05 22.70 7.72
C ASP A 107 8.61 22.37 7.28
N MET A 108 8.44 21.20 6.63
CA MET A 108 7.13 20.71 6.22
C MET A 108 6.22 20.55 7.46
N PRO A 109 4.92 20.91 7.37
CA PRO A 109 3.98 20.71 8.46
C PRO A 109 4.02 19.27 9.00
N ARG A 110 3.97 19.15 10.32
CA ARG A 110 4.17 17.88 11.03
C ARG A 110 3.27 16.76 10.50
N ASP A 111 1.99 17.04 10.34
CA ASP A 111 0.98 16.10 9.83
C ASP A 111 1.29 15.65 8.40
N GLU A 112 1.69 16.58 7.52
CA GLU A 112 2.10 16.28 6.16
C GLU A 112 3.36 15.41 6.12
N PHE A 113 4.37 15.74 6.93
CA PHE A 113 5.62 15.00 7.01
C PHE A 113 5.40 13.55 7.49
N PHE A 114 4.67 13.35 8.60
CA PHE A 114 4.40 12.00 9.10
C PHE A 114 3.49 11.21 8.16
N GLY A 115 2.57 11.89 7.45
CA GLY A 115 1.80 11.32 6.35
C GLY A 115 2.70 10.78 5.25
N LEU A 116 3.66 11.58 4.78
CA LEU A 116 4.64 11.17 3.77
C LEU A 116 5.45 9.95 4.22
N VAL A 117 5.95 9.94 5.46
CA VAL A 117 6.72 8.80 6.00
C VAL A 117 5.89 7.52 6.00
N ALA A 118 4.63 7.59 6.43
CA ALA A 118 3.73 6.44 6.43
C ALA A 118 3.46 5.92 5.01
N ASP A 119 3.25 6.83 4.06
CA ASP A 119 2.99 6.54 2.65
C ASP A 119 4.21 5.88 1.98
N ARG A 120 5.41 6.39 2.23
CA ARG A 120 6.68 5.83 1.72
C ARG A 120 6.94 4.44 2.28
N LEU A 121 6.75 4.23 3.58
CA LEU A 121 6.89 2.90 4.19
C LEU A 121 5.92 1.90 3.57
N ALA A 122 4.66 2.29 3.42
CA ALA A 122 3.65 1.43 2.81
C ALA A 122 4.01 1.04 1.37
N GLY A 123 4.38 2.02 0.54
CA GLY A 123 4.72 1.80 -0.85
C GLY A 123 6.00 0.98 -1.06
N THR A 124 7.04 1.26 -0.28
CA THR A 124 8.36 0.59 -0.45
C THR A 124 8.40 -0.83 0.10
N LEU A 125 7.73 -1.09 1.22
CA LEU A 125 7.75 -2.39 1.90
C LEU A 125 6.51 -3.25 1.62
N GLY A 126 5.59 -2.75 0.78
CA GLY A 126 4.33 -3.41 0.45
C GLY A 126 3.46 -3.64 1.68
N LEU A 127 3.41 -2.66 2.58
CA LEU A 127 2.58 -2.70 3.79
C LEU A 127 1.18 -2.15 3.46
N ARG A 128 0.15 -2.71 4.08
CA ARG A 128 -1.24 -2.31 3.81
C ARG A 128 -1.80 -1.36 4.86
N ARG A 129 -1.24 -1.40 6.07
CA ARG A 129 -1.59 -0.49 7.15
C ARG A 129 -0.31 -0.02 7.81
N VAL A 130 -0.22 1.28 8.06
CA VAL A 130 0.86 1.90 8.82
C VAL A 130 0.24 2.87 9.82
N ALA A 131 0.76 2.92 11.04
CA ALA A 131 0.42 3.94 12.02
C ALA A 131 1.69 4.43 12.71
N ILE A 132 1.78 5.75 12.88
CA ILE A 132 2.89 6.39 13.61
C ILE A 132 2.32 6.98 14.89
N ARG A 133 2.87 6.57 16.03
CA ARG A 133 2.52 7.11 17.34
C ARG A 133 3.75 7.68 18.02
N LEU A 134 3.62 8.89 18.55
CA LEU A 134 4.68 9.59 19.27
C LEU A 134 4.31 9.74 20.73
N LEU A 135 5.31 9.79 21.60
CA LEU A 135 5.11 10.21 22.98
C LEU A 135 4.88 11.72 23.02
N ASP A 136 4.03 12.15 23.95
CA ASP A 136 3.93 13.57 24.31
C ASP A 136 5.19 14.03 25.08
N GLU A 137 5.35 15.34 25.26
CA GLU A 137 6.51 15.93 25.94
C GLU A 137 6.70 15.40 27.38
N THR A 138 5.60 15.01 28.03
CA THR A 138 5.63 14.46 29.39
C THR A 138 5.95 12.97 29.44
N GLY A 139 5.90 12.28 28.30
CA GLY A 139 6.04 10.83 28.18
C GLY A 139 4.85 10.03 28.74
N GLY A 140 3.80 10.70 29.21
CA GLY A 140 2.63 10.07 29.82
C GLY A 140 1.54 9.68 28.82
N ARG A 141 1.61 10.18 27.58
CA ARG A 141 0.61 9.93 26.54
C ARG A 141 1.25 9.61 25.21
N THR A 142 0.45 9.02 24.35
CA THR A 142 0.82 8.66 22.98
C THR A 142 -0.17 9.32 22.02
N VAL A 143 0.34 10.00 21.01
CA VAL A 143 -0.45 10.70 19.99
C VAL A 143 -0.20 10.02 18.65
N ARG A 144 -1.27 9.62 17.96
CA ARG A 144 -1.18 9.09 16.60
C ARG A 144 -1.09 10.25 15.62
N VAL A 145 0.06 10.40 14.99
CA VAL A 145 0.36 11.55 14.11
C VAL A 145 0.21 11.23 12.63
N ALA A 146 0.15 9.96 12.25
CA ALA A 146 -0.14 9.55 10.88
C ALA A 146 -0.68 8.13 10.77
N THR A 147 -1.40 7.88 9.69
CA THR A 147 -1.89 6.56 9.28
C THR A 147 -1.84 6.39 7.77
N TYR A 148 -1.58 5.17 7.33
CA TYR A 148 -1.80 4.71 5.96
C TYR A 148 -2.76 3.52 5.97
N GLY A 149 -3.70 3.49 5.03
CA GLY A 149 -4.65 2.39 4.88
C GLY A 149 -5.70 2.31 6.00
N PRO A 150 -6.44 1.19 6.09
CA PRO A 150 -7.42 0.97 7.14
C PRO A 150 -6.78 1.01 8.55
N PRO A 151 -7.56 1.30 9.61
CA PRO A 151 -7.05 1.33 10.97
C PRO A 151 -6.40 0.01 11.41
N LEU A 152 -5.22 0.10 12.05
CA LEU A 152 -4.54 -1.04 12.68
C LEU A 152 -5.05 -1.31 14.10
N THR A 153 -5.57 -0.28 14.77
CA THR A 153 -6.08 -0.33 16.15
C THR A 153 -7.37 0.49 16.25
N ASN A 154 -8.20 0.18 17.24
CA ASN A 154 -9.35 1.01 17.62
C ASN A 154 -8.99 2.12 18.62
N LEU A 155 -7.70 2.26 18.97
CA LEU A 155 -7.27 3.25 19.94
C LEU A 155 -7.60 4.67 19.44
N PRO A 156 -8.00 5.59 20.34
CA PRO A 156 -8.16 6.99 19.97
C PRO A 156 -6.83 7.61 19.50
N GLU A 157 -6.92 8.81 18.95
CA GLU A 157 -5.77 9.58 18.49
C GLU A 157 -4.78 9.83 19.62
N GLU A 158 -5.27 10.30 20.77
CA GLU A 158 -4.54 10.36 22.02
C GLU A 158 -4.88 9.18 22.93
N THR A 159 -3.88 8.58 23.58
CA THR A 159 -4.08 7.47 24.51
C THR A 159 -3.04 7.57 25.62
N ALA A 160 -3.44 7.38 26.87
CA ALA A 160 -2.49 7.27 27.97
C ALA A 160 -1.48 6.16 27.67
N ILE A 161 -0.21 6.35 28.03
CA ILE A 161 0.82 5.35 27.73
C ILE A 161 0.47 3.98 28.33
N ASP A 162 -0.09 4.01 29.54
CA ASP A 162 -0.58 2.83 30.28
C ASP A 162 -1.65 2.03 29.54
N ASP A 163 -2.43 2.71 28.69
CA ASP A 163 -3.52 2.14 27.90
C ASP A 163 -3.12 1.80 26.46
N SER A 164 -1.84 1.94 26.10
CA SER A 164 -1.34 1.70 24.75
C SER A 164 -0.51 0.41 24.68
N PRO A 165 -1.10 -0.72 24.25
CA PRO A 165 -0.39 -2.00 24.09
C PRO A 165 0.86 -1.86 23.23
N LEU A 166 0.78 -1.02 22.18
CA LEU A 166 1.89 -0.76 21.26
C LEU A 166 3.10 -0.09 21.95
N MET A 167 2.90 0.57 23.09
CA MET A 167 3.96 1.25 23.84
C MET A 167 4.39 0.51 25.10
N ASN A 168 3.49 -0.29 25.68
CA ASN A 168 3.73 -1.00 26.94
C ASN A 168 4.03 -2.49 26.80
N GLU A 169 3.32 -3.18 25.91
CA GLU A 169 3.35 -4.64 25.80
C GLU A 169 4.19 -5.08 24.60
N ILE A 170 4.18 -4.30 23.52
CA ILE A 170 5.03 -4.56 22.37
C ILE A 170 6.49 -4.25 22.74
N SER A 171 7.37 -5.15 22.32
CA SER A 171 8.82 -5.00 22.40
C SER A 171 9.23 -3.59 21.98
N ARG A 172 10.16 -2.98 22.74
CA ARG A 172 10.83 -1.73 22.35
C ARG A 172 12.19 -2.08 21.78
N PRO A 173 12.24 -2.69 20.59
CA PRO A 173 13.49 -3.18 20.04
C PRO A 173 14.48 -2.01 19.87
N PRO A 174 15.78 -2.30 19.82
CA PRO A 174 16.79 -1.29 19.52
C PRO A 174 16.73 -0.82 18.06
N LYS A 175 16.16 -1.64 17.16
CA LYS A 175 16.01 -1.37 15.73
C LYS A 175 14.71 -1.95 15.19
N ALA A 176 14.37 -1.67 13.94
CA ALA A 176 13.19 -2.22 13.29
C ALA A 176 13.21 -3.75 13.26
N VAL A 177 12.05 -4.36 13.55
CA VAL A 177 11.83 -5.81 13.55
C VAL A 177 10.45 -6.14 13.01
N VAL A 178 10.23 -7.40 12.61
CA VAL A 178 8.90 -7.97 12.45
C VAL A 178 8.67 -8.97 13.56
N GLU A 179 7.63 -8.77 14.35
CA GLU A 179 7.24 -9.67 15.42
C GLU A 179 5.94 -10.39 15.09
N ASP A 180 5.84 -11.63 15.56
CA ASP A 180 4.60 -12.40 15.53
C ASP A 180 3.79 -12.05 16.78
N LEU A 181 2.67 -11.36 16.60
CA LEU A 181 1.82 -10.97 17.72
C LEU A 181 1.08 -12.15 18.35
N SER A 182 1.01 -13.31 17.70
CA SER A 182 0.45 -14.51 18.34
C SER A 182 1.28 -14.99 19.53
N THR A 183 2.54 -14.54 19.65
CA THR A 183 3.39 -14.83 20.80
C THR A 183 3.22 -13.86 21.96
N TYR A 184 2.42 -12.80 21.79
CA TYR A 184 2.16 -11.78 22.79
C TYR A 184 0.72 -11.86 23.30
N ASP A 185 0.53 -11.67 24.61
CA ASP A 185 -0.78 -11.62 25.24
C ASP A 185 -1.39 -10.22 25.10
N VAL A 186 -1.69 -9.83 23.86
CA VAL A 186 -2.30 -8.52 23.57
C VAL A 186 -3.79 -8.57 23.87
N PRO A 187 -4.34 -7.68 24.73
CA PRO A 187 -5.76 -7.68 25.07
C PRO A 187 -6.66 -7.63 23.82
N GLU A 188 -7.64 -8.55 23.76
CA GLU A 188 -8.59 -8.63 22.66
C GLU A 188 -9.30 -7.28 22.42
N GLY A 189 -9.43 -6.89 21.15
CA GLY A 189 -10.18 -5.70 20.73
C GLY A 189 -9.37 -4.40 20.66
N ARG A 190 -8.12 -4.36 21.13
CA ARG A 190 -7.23 -3.18 20.99
C ARG A 190 -6.52 -3.13 19.63
N THR A 191 -6.02 -4.26 19.14
CA THR A 191 -5.46 -4.45 17.78
C THR A 191 -6.46 -5.13 16.86
N LEU A 192 -6.56 -4.67 15.60
CA LEU A 192 -7.53 -5.18 14.63
C LEU A 192 -6.89 -6.20 13.69
N ASN A 193 -7.15 -7.49 13.91
CA ASN A 193 -6.76 -8.57 12.99
C ASN A 193 -5.28 -8.46 12.55
N VAL A 194 -4.36 -8.55 13.50
CA VAL A 194 -2.91 -8.46 13.26
C VAL A 194 -2.27 -9.79 13.63
N ASN A 195 -1.45 -10.33 12.74
CA ASN A 195 -0.72 -11.57 12.95
C ASN A 195 0.78 -11.29 13.07
N SER A 196 1.39 -10.78 12.00
CA SER A 196 2.74 -10.21 12.06
C SER A 196 2.67 -8.70 12.12
N LEU A 197 3.57 -8.06 12.87
CA LEU A 197 3.67 -6.61 13.00
C LEU A 197 5.10 -6.15 12.81
N MET A 198 5.33 -5.25 11.86
CA MET A 198 6.58 -4.50 11.77
C MET A 198 6.55 -3.39 12.82
N ILE A 199 7.61 -3.29 13.60
CA ILE A 199 7.78 -2.31 14.67
C ILE A 199 9.10 -1.61 14.42
N ALA A 200 9.06 -0.31 14.12
CA ALA A 200 10.25 0.52 13.97
C ALA A 200 10.26 1.61 15.05
N PRO A 201 11.21 1.57 16.01
CA PRO A 201 11.31 2.56 17.06
C PRO A 201 11.82 3.91 16.52
N ILE A 202 11.16 5.00 16.90
CA ILE A 202 11.61 6.38 16.65
C ILE A 202 12.41 6.80 17.89
N ARG A 203 13.72 7.01 17.70
CA ARG A 203 14.64 7.35 18.78
C ARG A 203 15.54 8.51 18.39
N HIS A 204 15.81 9.39 19.34
CA HIS A 204 16.90 10.36 19.27
C HIS A 204 17.97 9.98 20.31
N GLY A 205 19.09 9.44 19.84
CA GLY A 205 20.09 8.82 20.70
C GLY A 205 19.47 7.73 21.60
N ALA A 206 19.54 7.92 22.92
CA ALA A 206 18.94 7.01 23.90
C ALA A 206 17.44 7.28 24.17
N ARG A 207 16.92 8.46 23.78
CA ARG A 207 15.53 8.86 24.04
C ARG A 207 14.60 8.15 23.06
N PHE A 208 13.62 7.41 23.59
CA PHE A 208 12.53 6.87 22.79
C PHE A 208 11.46 7.94 22.61
N ALA A 209 11.20 8.33 21.36
CA ALA A 209 10.24 9.38 21.01
C ALA A 209 8.92 8.80 20.49
N GLY A 210 8.90 7.56 20.02
CA GLY A 210 7.69 6.92 19.52
C GLY A 210 7.95 5.65 18.74
N VAL A 211 6.95 5.20 18.00
CA VAL A 211 6.97 3.96 17.25
C VAL A 211 6.20 4.10 15.94
N ILE A 212 6.72 3.45 14.90
CA ILE A 212 6.00 3.15 13.68
C ILE A 212 5.61 1.69 13.73
N VAL A 213 4.33 1.41 13.52
CA VAL A 213 3.80 0.05 13.43
C VAL A 213 3.11 -0.18 12.12
N ALA A 214 3.27 -1.35 11.53
CA ALA A 214 2.68 -1.67 10.25
C ALA A 214 2.44 -3.16 10.03
N ASP A 215 1.49 -3.48 9.16
CA ASP A 215 1.21 -4.85 8.78
C ASP A 215 0.67 -4.99 7.34
N ARG A 216 0.35 -6.23 6.95
CA ARG A 216 -0.31 -6.57 5.69
C ARG A 216 -1.79 -6.91 5.86
N ASN A 217 -2.49 -6.19 6.75
CA ASN A 217 -3.91 -6.37 7.03
C ASN A 217 -4.25 -7.78 7.55
N GLY A 218 -3.46 -8.28 8.50
CA GLY A 218 -3.61 -9.61 9.11
C GLY A 218 -2.91 -10.75 8.38
N GLU A 219 -2.41 -10.52 7.16
CA GLU A 219 -1.58 -11.50 6.45
C GLU A 219 -0.19 -11.61 7.13
N PRO A 220 0.29 -12.83 7.46
CA PRO A 220 1.64 -13.03 7.95
C PRO A 220 2.68 -12.55 6.93
N PHE A 221 3.77 -11.94 7.41
CA PHE A 221 4.84 -11.49 6.54
C PHE A 221 6.20 -11.50 7.24
N ARG A 222 7.25 -11.36 6.43
CA ARG A 222 8.62 -11.13 6.88
C ARG A 222 9.21 -10.01 6.04
N LEU A 223 10.20 -9.34 6.61
CA LEU A 223 11.05 -8.38 5.92
C LEU A 223 12.49 -8.87 5.99
N ASP A 224 13.25 -8.63 4.93
CA ASP A 224 14.70 -8.85 4.94
C ASP A 224 15.44 -7.77 5.74
N GLU A 225 16.76 -7.96 5.94
CA GLU A 225 17.57 -7.00 6.71
C GLU A 225 17.60 -5.61 6.08
N GLY A 226 17.66 -5.51 4.75
CA GLY A 226 17.70 -4.22 4.06
C GLY A 226 16.35 -3.49 4.08
N GLU A 227 15.23 -4.22 4.10
CA GLU A 227 13.89 -3.68 4.29
C GLU A 227 13.71 -3.15 5.72
N LEU A 228 14.21 -3.88 6.73
CA LEU A 228 14.23 -3.44 8.13
C LEU A 228 15.15 -2.23 8.31
N ASP A 229 16.30 -2.21 7.67
CA ASP A 229 17.23 -1.07 7.71
C ASP A 229 16.60 0.18 7.08
N LEU A 230 15.85 0.04 5.97
CA LEU A 230 15.07 1.14 5.40
C LEU A 230 14.00 1.64 6.38
N ALA A 231 13.26 0.73 7.00
CA ALA A 231 12.22 1.09 7.98
C ALA A 231 12.83 1.87 9.15
N GLN A 232 13.97 1.41 9.68
CA GLN A 232 14.69 2.10 10.74
C GLN A 232 15.25 3.45 10.27
N ALA A 233 15.78 3.53 9.04
CA ALA A 233 16.31 4.77 8.50
C ALA A 233 15.21 5.84 8.38
N LEU A 234 14.01 5.48 7.90
CA LEU A 234 12.86 6.39 7.87
C LEU A 234 12.40 6.78 9.30
N ALA A 235 12.42 5.85 10.25
CA ALA A 235 12.14 6.16 11.66
C ALA A 235 13.17 7.13 12.27
N ASN A 236 14.44 7.04 11.87
CA ASN A 236 15.48 7.97 12.30
C ASN A 236 15.28 9.37 11.70
N VAL A 237 14.91 9.46 10.41
CA VAL A 237 14.55 10.75 9.78
C VAL A 237 13.37 11.39 10.50
N ALA A 238 12.37 10.58 10.86
CA ALA A 238 11.24 11.04 11.67
C ALA A 238 11.66 11.56 13.05
N ALA A 239 12.67 10.96 13.70
CA ALA A 239 13.21 11.46 14.96
C ALA A 239 13.89 12.83 14.77
N LEU A 240 14.74 12.96 13.74
CA LEU A 240 15.45 14.22 13.44
C LEU A 240 14.48 15.38 13.17
N ALA A 241 13.38 15.11 12.46
CA ALA A 241 12.36 16.12 12.18
C ALA A 241 11.68 16.64 13.48
N LEU A 242 11.57 15.80 14.52
CA LEU A 242 11.04 16.24 15.81
C LEU A 242 12.02 17.16 16.55
N ASP A 243 13.31 16.85 16.55
CA ASP A 243 14.32 17.66 17.24
C ASP A 243 14.51 19.04 16.60
N CYS A 244 14.41 19.15 15.27
CA CYS A 244 14.50 20.43 14.56
C CYS A 244 13.40 21.42 14.99
N VAL A 245 12.20 20.92 15.31
CA VAL A 245 11.09 21.76 15.79
C VAL A 245 11.35 22.19 17.25
N GLU A 246 11.83 21.30 18.11
CA GLU A 246 12.17 21.62 19.50
C GLU A 246 13.27 22.70 19.59
N THR A 247 14.34 22.57 18.79
CA THR A 247 15.45 23.54 18.79
C THR A 247 15.09 24.91 18.19
N THR A 248 14.18 24.95 17.21
CA THR A 248 13.74 26.23 16.61
C THR A 248 12.88 27.04 17.58
N HIS A 249 12.19 26.40 18.54
CA HIS A 249 11.44 27.07 19.60
C HIS A 249 12.31 27.60 20.77
N GLU A 250 13.55 27.11 20.95
CA GLU A 250 14.46 27.59 22.01
C GLU A 250 15.24 28.86 21.64
N VAL A 251 15.32 29.23 20.36
CA VAL A 251 16.00 30.47 19.93
C VAL A 251 15.03 31.66 20.03
N LYS A 252 14.84 32.17 21.25
CA LYS A 252 14.29 33.52 21.44
C LYS A 252 15.33 34.56 20.97
N PRO A 253 14.93 35.58 20.18
CA PRO A 253 15.85 36.65 19.80
C PRO A 253 16.24 37.46 21.05
N VAL A 254 17.55 37.73 21.16
CA VAL A 254 18.12 38.70 22.11
C VAL A 254 17.84 40.12 21.61
#